data_AF-A0A1F0C7U5-F1
#
_entry.id   AF-A0A1F0C7U5-F1
#
_cell.length_a   1.000
_cell.length_b   1.000
_cell.length_c   1.000
_cell.angle_alpha   90.00
_cell.angle_beta   90.00
_cell.angle_gamma   90.00
#
_symmetry.space_group_name_H-M   'P 1'
#
loop_
_entity.id
_entity.type
_entity.pdbx_description
1 polymer ?
#
loop_
_entity_poly.entity_id
_entity_poly.type
_entity_poly.pdbx_seq_one_letter_code
_entity_poly.pdbx_strand_id
1 'polypeptide(L)'
;MQQVFNVSVPVPDDVVIISKEEYLNLLSDNEQGKWWDIDNLQELLGIGRSKLINDILLNPDIKKEVDLSINPNGFIVYPKGKGSRYKILATKARKYFEDNFGSILLNS
;
A
#
# COMPACT_ATOMS: atom_id res chain seq x y z
N MET A 1 0.53 -16.06 -45.80
CA MET A 1 -0.09 -14.71 -45.89
C MET A 1 -1.02 -14.56 -44.71
N GLN A 2 -0.86 -13.51 -43.90
CA GLN A 2 -1.67 -13.28 -42.69
C GLN A 2 -2.91 -12.49 -43.11
N GLN A 3 -4.10 -13.09 -43.03
CA GLN A 3 -5.36 -12.40 -43.30
C GLN A 3 -5.69 -11.48 -42.13
N VAL A 4 -5.88 -10.18 -42.42
CA VAL A 4 -6.33 -9.19 -41.44
C VAL A 4 -7.77 -8.83 -41.77
N PHE A 5 -8.67 -9.05 -40.81
CA PHE A 5 -10.07 -8.63 -40.90
C PHE A 5 -10.27 -7.40 -40.03
N ASN A 6 -10.78 -6.32 -40.64
CA ASN A 6 -11.15 -5.13 -39.90
C ASN A 6 -12.59 -5.28 -39.39
N VAL A 7 -12.74 -5.33 -38.08
CA VAL A 7 -14.03 -5.38 -37.39
C VAL A 7 -14.20 -4.07 -36.62
N SER A 8 -15.36 -3.43 -36.80
CA SER A 8 -15.73 -2.23 -36.04
C SER A 8 -16.55 -2.66 -34.81
N VAL A 9 -16.05 -2.33 -33.62
CA VAL A 9 -16.75 -2.59 -32.35
C VAL A 9 -17.19 -1.24 -31.79
N PRO A 10 -18.50 -0.93 -31.74
CA PRO A 10 -18.98 0.31 -31.15
C PRO A 10 -18.75 0.28 -29.64
N VAL A 11 -18.35 1.43 -29.09
CA VAL A 11 -18.17 1.62 -27.65
C VAL A 11 -19.53 1.96 -27.05
N PRO A 12 -20.01 1.22 -26.03
CA PRO A 12 -21.23 1.58 -25.29
C PRO A 12 -21.17 2.98 -24.69
N ASP A 13 -22.33 3.64 -24.54
CA ASP A 13 -22.42 5.02 -24.03
C ASP A 13 -22.00 5.18 -22.56
N ASP A 14 -21.95 4.08 -21.80
CA ASP A 14 -21.62 4.04 -20.37
C ASP A 14 -20.16 3.62 -20.09
N VAL A 15 -19.34 3.42 -21.12
CA VAL A 15 -17.93 3.02 -20.96
C VAL A 15 -16.97 3.97 -21.67
N VAL A 16 -15.74 4.03 -21.17
CA VAL A 16 -14.65 4.80 -21.78
C VAL A 16 -13.50 3.88 -22.15
N ILE A 17 -12.91 4.10 -23.32
CA ILE A 17 -11.65 3.42 -23.69
C ILE A 17 -10.50 4.19 -23.06
N ILE A 18 -9.74 3.48 -22.23
CA ILE A 18 -8.48 3.96 -21.68
C ILE A 18 -7.36 2.98 -22.02
N SER A 19 -6.12 3.44 -21.96
CA SER A 19 -4.98 2.55 -22.14
C SER A 19 -4.87 1.56 -20.98
N LYS A 20 -4.24 0.39 -21.23
CA LYS A 20 -4.00 -0.59 -20.18
C LYS A 20 -3.17 -0.02 -19.02
N GLU A 21 -2.16 0.80 -19.33
CA GLU A 21 -1.34 1.45 -18.31
C GLU A 21 -2.17 2.43 -17.46
N GLU A 22 -3.00 3.25 -18.09
CA GLU A 22 -3.88 4.19 -17.40
C GLU A 22 -4.90 3.48 -16.51
N TYR A 23 -5.48 2.36 -16.95
CA TYR A 23 -6.36 1.54 -16.12
C TYR A 23 -5.64 1.01 -14.87
N LEU A 24 -4.42 0.48 -15.02
CA LEU A 24 -3.63 -0.02 -13.90
C LEU A 24 -3.21 1.11 -12.94
N ASN A 25 -2.93 2.30 -13.46
CA ASN A 25 -2.66 3.47 -12.65
C ASN A 25 -3.90 3.92 -11.87
N LEU A 26 -5.08 3.97 -12.49
CA LEU A 26 -6.34 4.33 -11.81
C LEU A 26 -6.70 3.36 -10.68
N LEU A 27 -6.43 2.07 -10.86
CA LEU A 27 -6.56 1.07 -9.78
C LEU A 27 -5.61 1.36 -8.62
N SER A 28 -4.39 1.80 -8.93
CA SER A 28 -3.37 2.17 -7.93
C SER A 28 -3.66 3.51 -7.26
N ASP A 29 -4.27 4.45 -7.98
CA ASP A 29 -4.56 5.82 -7.57
C ASP A 29 -5.69 5.96 -6.56
N ASN A 30 -6.53 4.93 -6.42
CA ASN A 30 -7.61 4.90 -5.44
C ASN A 30 -7.10 5.09 -3.99
N GLU A 31 -5.79 4.97 -3.73
CA GLU A 31 -5.22 5.15 -2.39
C GLU A 31 -4.36 6.39 -2.21
N GLN A 32 -4.20 7.21 -3.25
CA GLN A 32 -3.53 8.49 -3.08
C GLN A 32 -4.28 9.36 -2.07
N GLY A 33 -3.55 9.89 -1.08
CA GLY A 33 -4.11 10.69 -0.01
C GLY A 33 -4.86 9.90 1.08
N LYS A 34 -5.05 8.59 0.95
CA LYS A 34 -5.69 7.78 1.99
C LYS A 34 -4.73 7.48 3.13
N TRP A 35 -5.25 7.63 4.35
CA TRP A 35 -4.55 7.25 5.57
C TRP A 35 -5.21 6.02 6.16
N TRP A 36 -4.38 5.05 6.50
CA TRP A 36 -4.75 3.82 7.13
C TRP A 36 -4.56 3.89 8.64
N ASP A 37 -5.39 3.11 9.33
CA ASP A 37 -5.09 2.68 10.69
C ASP A 37 -4.37 1.33 10.69
N ILE A 38 -4.19 0.77 11.88
CA ILE A 38 -3.50 -0.51 12.05
C ILE A 38 -4.33 -1.69 11.55
N ASP A 39 -5.66 -1.60 11.52
CA ASP A 39 -6.54 -2.67 11.05
C ASP A 39 -6.42 -2.82 9.52
N ASN A 40 -6.33 -1.71 8.80
CA ASN A 40 -6.04 -1.73 7.36
C ASN A 40 -4.68 -2.38 7.06
N LEU A 41 -3.63 -2.03 7.82
CA LEU A 41 -2.32 -2.63 7.63
C LEU A 41 -2.31 -4.12 7.98
N GLN A 42 -3.07 -4.51 9.00
CA GLN A 42 -3.27 -5.91 9.39
C GLN A 42 -3.92 -6.72 8.27
N GLU A 43 -4.98 -6.19 7.66
CA GLU A 43 -5.69 -6.81 6.54
C GLU A 43 -4.78 -6.94 5.31
N LEU A 44 -4.02 -5.89 4.99
CA LEU A 44 -3.08 -5.91 3.87
C LEU A 44 -2.03 -7.02 4.02
N LEU A 45 -1.43 -7.14 5.21
CA LEU A 45 -0.31 -8.07 5.44
C LEU A 45 -0.76 -9.48 5.81
N GLY A 46 -2.01 -9.66 6.24
CA GLY A 46 -2.52 -10.95 6.74
C GLY A 46 -1.83 -11.42 8.02
N ILE A 47 -1.28 -10.50 8.83
CA ILE A 47 -0.52 -10.79 10.04
C ILE A 47 -1.36 -10.44 11.26
N GLY A 48 -1.31 -11.24 12.33
CA GLY A 48 -2.02 -10.93 13.58
C GLY A 48 -1.53 -9.64 14.23
N ARG A 49 -2.46 -8.86 14.83
CA ARG A 49 -2.19 -7.55 15.44
C ARG A 49 -0.94 -7.50 16.33
N SER A 50 -0.81 -8.48 17.24
CA SER A 50 0.28 -8.50 18.21
C SER A 50 1.63 -8.64 17.53
N LYS A 51 1.73 -9.52 16.52
CA LYS A 51 2.95 -9.71 15.72
C LYS A 51 3.28 -8.47 14.91
N LEU A 52 2.26 -7.89 14.24
CA LEU A 52 2.43 -6.66 13.47
C LEU A 52 2.99 -5.52 14.34
N ILE A 53 2.44 -5.32 15.54
CA ILE A 53 2.88 -4.23 16.39
C ILE A 53 4.24 -4.55 17.02
N ASN A 54 4.36 -5.68 17.73
CA ASN A 54 5.52 -5.93 18.59
C ASN A 54 6.77 -6.34 17.81
N ASP A 55 6.59 -7.17 16.78
CA ASP A 55 7.72 -7.83 16.11
C ASP A 55 8.13 -7.07 14.84
N ILE A 56 7.20 -6.34 14.23
CA ILE A 56 7.44 -5.60 12.98
C ILE A 56 7.54 -4.09 13.23
N LEU A 57 6.46 -3.44 13.70
CA LEU A 57 6.43 -1.98 13.82
C LEU A 57 7.30 -1.46 14.98
N LEU A 58 7.44 -2.21 16.07
CA LEU A 58 8.31 -1.84 17.18
C LEU A 58 9.75 -2.33 17.03
N ASN A 59 10.04 -3.13 15.99
CA ASN A 59 11.41 -3.49 15.65
C ASN A 59 12.21 -2.21 15.36
N PRO A 60 13.33 -1.93 16.07
CA PRO A 60 14.10 -0.71 15.90
C PRO A 60 14.58 -0.47 14.45
N ASP A 61 14.90 -1.54 13.73
CA ASP A 61 15.42 -1.45 12.36
C ASP A 61 14.34 -1.06 11.36
N ILE A 62 13.10 -1.52 11.56
CA ILE A 62 11.97 -1.11 10.73
C ILE A 62 11.48 0.27 11.17
N LYS A 63 11.36 0.48 12.48
CA LYS A 63 10.84 1.71 13.07
C LYS A 63 11.64 2.94 12.64
N LYS A 64 12.97 2.87 12.60
CA LYS A 64 13.82 3.99 12.16
C LYS A 64 13.57 4.37 10.69
N GLU A 65 13.09 3.44 9.87
CA GLU A 65 12.82 3.68 8.44
C GLU A 65 11.41 4.24 8.23
N VAL A 66 10.42 3.66 8.92
CA VAL A 66 9.00 3.94 8.65
C VAL A 66 8.40 5.04 9.52
N ASP A 67 8.95 5.33 10.70
CA ASP A 67 8.42 6.34 11.62
C ASP A 67 8.70 7.75 11.12
N LEU A 68 7.64 8.49 10.78
CA LEU A 68 7.73 9.86 10.27
C LEU A 68 8.37 10.84 11.28
N SER A 69 8.32 10.53 12.58
CA SER A 69 8.95 11.37 13.61
C SER A 69 10.46 11.14 13.75
N ILE A 70 10.98 10.06 13.17
CA ILE A 70 12.41 9.70 13.18
C ILE A 70 13.03 9.94 11.80
N ASN A 71 12.32 9.53 10.75
CA ASN A 71 12.72 9.68 9.35
C ASN A 71 11.71 10.56 8.61
N PRO A 72 12.11 11.73 8.07
CA PRO A 72 11.24 12.59 7.26
C PRO A 72 10.64 11.89 6.04
N ASN A 73 11.30 10.84 5.54
CA ASN A 73 10.80 10.02 4.43
C ASN A 73 9.88 8.88 4.88
N GLY A 74 9.74 8.68 6.19
CA GLY A 74 8.82 7.73 6.80
C GLY A 74 7.36 7.99 6.40
N PHE A 75 6.49 7.11 6.88
CA PHE A 75 5.08 7.09 6.47
C PHE A 75 4.13 6.62 7.56
N ILE A 76 4.65 6.31 8.74
CA ILE A 76 3.86 5.89 9.91
C ILE A 76 4.02 6.94 11.01
N VAL A 77 2.91 7.43 11.52
CA VAL A 77 2.86 8.19 12.77
C VAL A 77 2.42 7.24 13.89
N TYR A 78 3.30 7.01 14.84
CA TYR A 78 3.03 6.15 16.00
C TYR A 78 2.14 6.87 17.02
N PRO A 79 1.27 6.13 17.73
CA PRO A 79 0.45 6.71 18.79
C PRO A 79 1.33 7.17 19.96
N LYS A 80 1.18 8.43 20.40
CA LYS A 80 2.00 9.04 21.48
C LYS A 80 1.31 9.06 22.85
N GLY A 81 0.07 8.58 22.96
CA GLY A 81 -0.69 8.62 24.21
C GLY A 81 -2.09 8.02 24.09
N LYS A 82 -2.84 8.03 25.20
CA LYS A 82 -4.21 7.50 25.25
C LYS A 82 -5.10 8.17 24.19
N GLY A 83 -5.75 7.36 23.36
CA GLY A 83 -6.64 7.81 22.28
C GLY A 83 -5.96 8.14 20.95
N SER A 84 -4.64 8.15 20.89
CA SER A 84 -3.92 8.31 19.62
C SER A 84 -3.93 6.98 18.85
N ARG A 85 -4.19 7.03 17.54
CA ARG A 85 -4.14 5.87 16.65
C ARG A 85 -2.94 5.97 15.70
N TYR A 86 -2.54 4.84 15.15
CA TYR A 86 -1.62 4.81 14.01
C TYR A 86 -2.22 5.60 12.86
N LYS A 87 -1.39 6.39 12.19
CA LYS A 87 -1.72 6.98 10.89
C LYS A 87 -0.65 6.56 9.92
N ILE A 88 -1.06 5.83 8.88
CA ILE A 88 -0.16 5.20 7.94
C ILE A 88 -0.52 5.70 6.54
N LEU A 89 0.44 6.26 5.81
CA LEU A 89 0.18 6.64 4.42
C LEU A 89 0.09 5.37 3.55
N ALA A 90 -1.10 5.10 3.02
CA ALA A 90 -1.43 3.83 2.35
C ALA A 90 -0.46 3.47 1.22
N THR A 91 -0.21 4.42 0.31
CA THR A 91 0.63 4.22 -0.87
C THR A 91 2.07 3.84 -0.51
N LYS A 92 2.66 4.52 0.48
CA LYS A 92 4.02 4.21 0.95
C LYS A 92 4.07 2.90 1.71
N ALA A 93 3.04 2.58 2.50
CA ALA A 93 2.97 1.33 3.24
C ALA A 93 2.92 0.13 2.31
N ARG A 94 2.02 0.12 1.31
CA ARG A 94 1.94 -0.98 0.34
C ARG A 94 3.30 -1.23 -0.32
N LYS A 95 3.90 -0.16 -0.86
CA LYS A 95 5.20 -0.25 -1.52
C LYS A 95 6.29 -0.79 -0.59
N TYR A 96 6.42 -0.24 0.61
CA TYR A 96 7.48 -0.63 1.55
C TYR A 96 7.37 -2.09 1.98
N PHE A 97 6.19 -2.54 2.40
CA PHE A 97 6.01 -3.91 2.88
C PHE A 97 6.07 -4.94 1.75
N GLU A 98 5.71 -4.57 0.52
CA GLU A 98 5.87 -5.42 -0.66
C GLU A 98 7.35 -5.55 -1.05
N ASP A 99 8.06 -4.42 -1.17
CA ASP A 99 9.49 -4.40 -1.54
C ASP A 99 10.39 -5.09 -0.48
N ASN A 100 9.99 -5.07 0.80
CA ASN A 100 10.78 -5.61 1.92
C ASN A 100 10.20 -6.90 2.53
N PHE A 101 9.22 -7.53 1.89
CA PHE A 101 8.49 -8.70 2.41
C PHE A 101 9.39 -9.78 3.01
N GLY A 102 10.44 -10.20 2.28
CA GLY A 102 11.34 -11.26 2.72
C GLY A 102 12.17 -10.86 3.94
N SER A 103 12.75 -9.66 3.92
CA SER A 103 13.55 -9.13 5.03
C SER A 103 12.71 -8.97 6.30
N ILE A 104 11.46 -8.53 6.15
CA ILE A 104 10.53 -8.39 7.25
C ILE A 104 10.18 -9.77 7.78
N LEU A 105 9.63 -10.69 6.99
CA LEU A 105 9.13 -11.96 7.55
C LEU A 105 10.21 -12.94 8.02
N LEU A 106 11.42 -12.90 7.46
CA LEU A 106 12.49 -13.84 7.80
C LEU A 106 13.38 -13.34 8.95
N ASN A 107 13.39 -12.03 9.22
CA ASN A 107 14.21 -11.42 10.29
C ASN A 107 13.36 -10.77 11.40
N SER A 108 12.06 -11.05 11.41
CA SER A 108 11.06 -10.55 12.36
C SER A 108 10.67 -11.60 13.39
#